data_AF-A0A914EEU9-F1
#
_entry.id   AF-A0A914EEU9-F1
#
_cell.length_a   1.000
_cell.length_b   1.000
_cell.length_c   1.000
_cell.angle_alpha   90.00
_cell.angle_beta   90.00
_cell.angle_gamma   90.00
#
_symmetry.space_group_name_H-M   'P 1'
#
loop_
_entity.id
_entity.type
_entity.pdbx_description
1 polymer ?
#
loop_
_entity_poly.entity_id
_entity_poly.type
_entity_poly.pdbx_seq_one_letter_code
_entity_poly.pdbx_strand_id
1 'polypeptide(L)'
;MGSYPEEFDGFLELAAQANYCKFNRLGTLIAVGTMDGRVFIFDFIAQSISRIFNAHVQSISSLCWSRNSRKLLTGSVDGCIAIWDVLLNQQLCIISFNASILSTLINPRNENQILTLPLGFLPIIHNLQTGTSVKLDLKSVGIEESVSAVVFDRRGQYIIVGTSKGHIVIYNVIDLKTVAICKQSARFLNQIKNIAITRRKDFIYTNSQDHIIRCYDFNQLLDSGIFMNAVEPLQKFEDNIGKTSWQFICTSIDGSYVCATASKRQSMYIWEKNTGTIVKELSVDKAWKEKLPKLLQNTAYFGNPITDVQWHPTKPVILTVSSGVVSIWTQVFVENWSAFAPDFIALEENRKYVERESEFDFEDEDADIVEQDVKIEDEDAIDVVGIEHVPEVFSSDESLDLSTDIKNPNNQLWFLPVNSIIDNPEVDLLQLISAAESKKETNLKVKKERNMKVKKERIDEVIENCPSSIDRMIQSIPKKRGRPPKPKTKQ
;
A
#
# COMPACT_ATOMS: atom_id res chain seq x y z
N MET A 1 7.29 4.41 -26.33
CA MET A 1 7.88 4.22 -24.98
C MET A 1 6.95 3.34 -24.17
N GLY A 2 7.48 2.34 -23.47
CA GLY A 2 6.75 1.21 -22.88
C GLY A 2 5.74 1.60 -21.81
N SER A 3 4.62 0.89 -21.81
CA SER A 3 3.49 1.07 -20.89
C SER A 3 3.64 0.32 -19.56
N TYR A 4 4.72 -0.45 -19.38
CA TYR A 4 4.99 -1.29 -18.22
C TYR A 4 6.50 -1.37 -17.90
N PRO A 5 6.88 -1.69 -16.65
CA PRO A 5 8.29 -1.87 -16.28
C PRO A 5 8.88 -3.15 -16.88
N GLU A 6 10.17 -3.10 -17.21
CA GLU A 6 10.86 -4.16 -17.95
C GLU A 6 12.13 -4.66 -17.27
N GLU A 7 12.76 -3.84 -16.43
CA GLU A 7 14.05 -4.14 -15.82
C GLU A 7 14.08 -3.79 -14.33
N PHE A 8 15.03 -4.40 -13.65
CA PHE A 8 15.36 -4.11 -12.27
C PHE A 8 16.27 -2.88 -12.23
N ASP A 9 15.88 -1.86 -11.45
CA ASP A 9 16.61 -0.59 -11.34
C ASP A 9 17.50 -0.56 -10.08
N GLY A 10 16.92 -0.92 -8.94
CA GLY A 10 17.65 -0.84 -7.66
C GLY A 10 16.82 -1.22 -6.43
N PHE A 11 17.34 -0.86 -5.26
CA PHE A 11 16.71 -1.11 -3.96
C PHE A 11 16.55 0.20 -3.20
N LEU A 12 15.53 0.27 -2.34
CA LEU A 12 15.50 1.28 -1.28
C LEU A 12 16.39 0.81 -0.12
N GLU A 13 17.34 1.64 0.30
CA GLU A 13 18.21 1.31 1.43
C GLU A 13 17.48 1.57 2.75
N LEU A 14 17.27 0.50 3.54
CA LEU A 14 16.64 0.57 4.86
C LEU A 14 17.55 -0.02 5.93
N ALA A 15 17.62 0.63 7.09
CA ALA A 15 18.27 0.10 8.30
C ALA A 15 17.37 -0.90 9.07
N ALA A 16 16.41 -1.54 8.39
CA ALA A 16 15.39 -2.42 8.98
C ALA A 16 14.77 -3.33 7.90
N GLN A 17 14.16 -4.44 8.32
CA GLN A 17 13.48 -5.35 7.39
C GLN A 17 12.10 -4.83 7.02
N ALA A 18 11.90 -4.50 5.74
CA ALA A 18 10.61 -4.13 5.16
C ALA A 18 9.62 -5.31 5.08
N ASN A 19 8.35 -5.05 5.36
CA ASN A 19 7.28 -6.04 5.26
C ASN A 19 6.22 -5.63 4.21
N TYR A 20 5.80 -4.36 4.24
CA TYR A 20 4.81 -3.78 3.33
C TYR A 20 5.29 -2.43 2.81
N CYS A 21 4.84 -2.06 1.61
CA CYS A 21 5.08 -0.74 1.05
C CYS A 21 3.81 -0.18 0.39
N LYS A 22 3.66 1.14 0.37
CA LYS A 22 2.57 1.83 -0.33
C LYS A 22 3.02 3.18 -0.85
N PHE A 23 2.77 3.41 -2.14
CA PHE A 23 2.78 4.75 -2.71
C PHE A 23 1.66 5.60 -2.12
N ASN A 24 1.91 6.89 -1.97
CA ASN A 24 0.85 7.88 -1.76
C ASN A 24 -0.02 8.05 -3.02
N ARG A 25 -0.96 9.01 -3.02
CA ARG A 25 -1.93 9.14 -4.11
C ARG A 25 -1.27 9.39 -5.48
N LEU A 26 -0.18 10.15 -5.51
CA LEU A 26 0.49 10.55 -6.75
C LEU A 26 1.81 9.82 -7.03
N GLY A 27 2.27 9.02 -6.09
CA GLY A 27 3.52 8.27 -6.19
C GLY A 27 4.77 9.08 -5.84
N THR A 28 4.63 10.29 -5.31
CA THR A 28 5.76 11.12 -4.88
C THR A 28 6.40 10.62 -3.58
N LEU A 29 5.62 9.98 -2.70
CA LEU A 29 6.09 9.44 -1.43
C LEU A 29 5.80 7.95 -1.35
N ILE A 30 6.70 7.21 -0.70
CA ILE A 30 6.55 5.79 -0.40
C ILE A 30 6.57 5.59 1.11
N ALA A 31 5.53 4.99 1.66
CA ALA A 31 5.56 4.47 3.03
C ALA A 31 6.04 3.02 3.01
N VAL A 32 7.04 2.70 3.81
CA VAL A 32 7.55 1.35 4.02
C VAL A 32 7.37 0.98 5.49
N GLY A 33 6.60 -0.07 5.73
CA GLY A 33 6.34 -0.61 7.05
C GLY A 33 7.26 -1.79 7.32
N THR A 34 7.92 -1.78 8.47
CA THR A 34 8.95 -2.76 8.83
C THR A 34 8.44 -3.82 9.79
N MET A 35 9.20 -4.92 9.90
CA MET A 35 8.94 -6.01 10.84
C MET A 35 9.09 -5.58 12.32
N ASP A 36 9.83 -4.50 12.60
CA ASP A 36 10.04 -3.96 13.95
C ASP A 36 8.96 -2.94 14.36
N GLY A 37 7.96 -2.68 13.52
CA GLY A 37 6.90 -1.70 13.80
C GLY A 37 7.25 -0.24 13.47
N ARG A 38 8.38 0.00 12.80
CA ARG A 38 8.79 1.33 12.31
C ARG A 38 8.24 1.60 10.91
N VAL A 39 7.91 2.85 10.63
CA VAL A 39 7.53 3.33 9.31
C VAL A 39 8.63 4.24 8.79
N PHE A 40 9.08 3.98 7.55
CA PHE A 40 9.97 4.83 6.79
C PHE A 40 9.17 5.50 5.68
N ILE A 41 9.30 6.82 5.54
CA ILE A 41 8.74 7.58 4.42
C ILE A 41 9.90 7.98 3.52
N PHE A 42 9.84 7.55 2.28
CA PHE A 42 10.81 7.89 1.24
C PHE A 42 10.22 8.91 0.27
N ASP A 43 11.07 9.84 -0.16
CA ASP A 43 10.83 10.65 -1.34
C ASP A 43 11.22 9.85 -2.59
N PHE A 44 10.28 9.69 -3.51
CA PHE A 44 10.49 8.90 -4.73
C PHE A 44 11.44 9.59 -5.71
N ILE A 45 11.43 10.93 -5.77
CA ILE A 45 12.26 11.70 -6.71
C ILE A 45 13.67 11.82 -6.13
N ALA A 46 13.78 12.19 -4.87
CA ALA A 46 15.09 12.35 -4.21
C ALA A 46 15.73 11.01 -3.79
N GLN A 47 15.02 9.88 -3.95
CA GLN A 47 15.45 8.53 -3.59
C GLN A 47 16.03 8.42 -2.17
N SER A 48 15.47 9.20 -1.23
CA SER A 48 16.02 9.34 0.12
C SER A 48 14.93 9.29 1.19
N ILE A 49 15.34 9.00 2.43
CA ILE A 49 14.42 8.90 3.57
C ILE A 49 14.04 10.30 4.03
N SER A 50 12.76 10.66 3.92
CA SER A 50 12.24 11.96 4.39
C SER A 50 11.88 11.93 5.87
N ARG A 51 11.31 10.82 6.37
CA ARG A 51 10.84 10.66 7.75
C ARG A 51 10.95 9.23 8.24
N ILE A 52 11.18 9.07 9.54
CA ILE A 52 11.12 7.79 10.24
C ILE A 52 10.34 7.98 11.54
N PHE A 53 9.44 7.05 11.85
CA PHE A 53 8.77 7.03 13.14
C PHE A 53 8.40 5.62 13.60
N ASN A 54 8.27 5.47 14.91
CA ASN A 54 7.88 4.21 15.53
C ASN A 54 6.37 4.16 15.67
N ALA A 55 5.73 3.41 14.78
CA ALA A 55 4.27 3.34 14.75
C ALA A 55 3.71 2.32 15.74
N HIS A 56 4.33 1.14 15.78
CA HIS A 56 3.81 -0.03 16.52
C HIS A 56 4.91 -0.79 17.25
N VAL A 57 4.52 -1.72 18.12
CA VAL A 57 5.49 -2.57 18.85
C VAL A 57 5.88 -3.80 18.02
N GLN A 58 4.98 -4.27 17.16
CA GLN A 58 5.19 -5.42 16.28
C GLN A 58 5.11 -5.02 14.80
N SER A 59 5.43 -5.99 13.95
CA SER A 59 5.42 -5.87 12.49
C SER A 59 4.18 -5.16 11.95
N ILE A 60 4.42 -4.22 11.04
CA ILE A 60 3.34 -3.56 10.30
C ILE A 60 2.80 -4.54 9.28
N SER A 61 1.48 -4.74 9.29
CA SER A 61 0.76 -5.66 8.42
C SER A 61 -0.07 -4.94 7.34
N SER A 62 -0.34 -3.65 7.51
CA SER A 62 -1.12 -2.86 6.55
C SER A 62 -0.74 -1.39 6.61
N LEU A 63 -0.74 -0.74 5.43
CA LEU A 63 -0.51 0.68 5.26
C LEU A 63 -1.56 1.24 4.31
N CYS A 64 -2.10 2.42 4.61
CA CYS A 64 -3.00 3.13 3.73
C CYS A 64 -2.84 4.64 3.86
N TRP A 65 -2.60 5.31 2.74
CA TRP A 65 -2.54 6.77 2.69
C TRP A 65 -3.94 7.36 2.60
N SER A 66 -4.13 8.50 3.24
CA SER A 66 -5.28 9.37 2.98
C SER A 66 -5.18 9.97 1.58
N ARG A 67 -6.33 10.42 1.04
CA ARG A 67 -6.41 11.02 -0.29
C ARG A 67 -5.47 12.23 -0.46
N ASN A 68 -5.44 13.12 0.54
CA ASN A 68 -4.57 14.29 0.55
C ASN A 68 -3.10 13.96 0.89
N SER A 69 -2.77 12.69 1.15
CA SER A 69 -1.44 12.21 1.53
C SER A 69 -0.88 12.80 2.84
N ARG A 70 -1.70 13.47 3.66
CA ARG A 70 -1.26 14.04 4.95
C ARG A 70 -1.37 13.04 6.10
N LYS A 71 -2.40 12.19 6.07
CA LYS A 71 -2.61 11.13 7.06
C LYS A 71 -2.14 9.79 6.53
N LEU A 72 -1.52 8.99 7.38
CA LEU A 72 -1.17 7.59 7.12
C LEU A 72 -1.83 6.70 8.18
N LEU A 73 -2.63 5.74 7.72
CA LEU A 73 -3.18 4.68 8.54
C LEU A 73 -2.23 3.48 8.51
N THR A 74 -1.85 3.02 9.70
CA THR A 74 -0.98 1.85 9.88
C THR A 74 -1.71 0.79 10.69
N GLY A 75 -1.64 -0.46 10.27
CA GLY A 75 -2.12 -1.63 11.01
C GLY A 75 -0.96 -2.55 11.36
N SER A 76 -1.03 -3.18 12.54
CA SER A 76 0.04 -4.07 13.02
C SER A 76 -0.49 -5.42 13.47
N VAL A 77 0.44 -6.37 13.53
CA VAL A 77 0.23 -7.70 14.13
C VAL A 77 -0.07 -7.62 15.62
N ASP A 78 0.29 -6.52 16.29
CA ASP A 78 -0.05 -6.29 17.70
C ASP A 78 -1.54 -6.05 17.96
N GLY A 79 -2.35 -6.02 16.90
CA GLY A 79 -3.79 -5.80 16.95
C GLY A 79 -4.17 -4.33 17.08
N CYS A 80 -3.24 -3.39 16.90
CA CYS A 80 -3.54 -1.97 16.87
C CYS A 80 -3.56 -1.43 15.45
N ILE A 81 -4.41 -0.42 15.25
CA ILE A 81 -4.34 0.49 14.11
C ILE A 81 -4.04 1.88 14.64
N ALA A 82 -3.21 2.64 13.93
CA ALA A 82 -2.86 4.00 14.31
C ALA A 82 -2.90 4.93 13.11
N ILE A 83 -3.36 6.16 13.34
CA ILE A 83 -3.42 7.22 12.34
C ILE A 83 -2.34 8.23 12.66
N TRP A 84 -1.56 8.58 11.65
CA TRP A 84 -0.40 9.44 11.76
C TRP A 84 -0.58 10.65 10.87
N ASP A 85 -0.27 11.84 11.37
CA ASP A 85 0.02 13.00 10.54
C ASP A 85 1.48 12.89 10.08
N VAL A 86 1.67 12.79 8.78
CA VAL A 86 2.98 12.55 8.15
C VAL A 86 3.83 13.83 8.15
N LEU A 87 3.20 15.00 8.05
CA LEU A 87 3.92 16.27 8.04
C LEU A 87 4.43 16.61 9.46
N LEU A 88 3.54 16.49 10.44
CA LEU A 88 3.83 16.79 11.86
C LEU A 88 4.54 15.64 12.58
N ASN A 89 4.61 14.46 11.96
CA ASN A 89 5.13 13.23 12.54
C ASN A 89 4.46 12.89 13.89
N GLN A 90 3.13 13.01 13.96
CA GLN A 90 2.36 12.86 15.19
C GLN A 90 1.30 11.76 15.06
N GLN A 91 1.17 10.95 16.09
CA GLN A 91 0.06 9.99 16.20
C GLN A 91 -1.22 10.75 16.57
N LEU A 92 -2.22 10.72 15.69
CA LEU A 92 -3.52 11.35 15.89
C LEU A 92 -4.48 10.45 16.66
N CYS A 93 -4.48 9.16 16.35
CA CYS A 93 -5.43 8.20 16.92
C CYS A 93 -4.81 6.80 17.00
N ILE A 94 -5.24 6.01 17.97
CA ILE A 94 -4.94 4.58 18.06
C ILE A 94 -6.20 3.82 18.47
N ILE A 95 -6.49 2.72 17.79
CA ILE A 95 -7.61 1.84 18.07
C ILE A 95 -7.05 0.42 18.22
N SER A 96 -7.33 -0.22 19.36
CA SER A 96 -6.84 -1.55 19.69
C SER A 96 -7.92 -2.62 19.50
N PHE A 97 -7.54 -3.75 18.94
CA PHE A 97 -8.36 -4.94 18.72
C PHE A 97 -7.74 -6.14 19.44
N ASN A 98 -8.55 -7.18 19.65
CA ASN A 98 -8.10 -8.43 20.28
C ASN A 98 -7.47 -9.41 19.30
N ALA A 99 -7.17 -8.97 18.07
CA ALA A 99 -6.67 -9.81 17.00
C ALA A 99 -5.74 -9.01 16.09
N SER A 100 -4.77 -9.71 15.48
CA SER A 100 -3.87 -9.15 14.47
C SER A 100 -4.67 -8.54 13.32
N ILE A 101 -4.17 -7.43 12.78
CA ILE A 101 -4.85 -6.73 11.70
C ILE A 101 -4.41 -7.29 10.36
N LEU A 102 -5.37 -7.75 9.55
CA LEU A 102 -5.11 -8.30 8.21
C LEU A 102 -5.09 -7.21 7.14
N SER A 103 -6.02 -6.25 7.20
CA SER A 103 -6.07 -5.12 6.27
C SER A 103 -6.72 -3.89 6.91
N THR A 104 -6.24 -2.71 6.54
CA THR A 104 -6.78 -1.42 6.97
C THR A 104 -6.79 -0.46 5.80
N LEU A 105 -7.89 0.25 5.62
CA LEU A 105 -8.10 1.15 4.49
C LEU A 105 -8.81 2.41 4.95
N ILE A 106 -8.36 3.57 4.45
CA ILE A 106 -9.10 4.83 4.55
C ILE A 106 -10.06 4.89 3.36
N ASN A 107 -11.29 5.36 3.56
CA ASN A 107 -12.21 5.57 2.45
C ASN A 107 -11.57 6.58 1.46
N PRO A 108 -11.49 6.26 0.16
CA PRO A 108 -10.78 7.08 -0.82
C PRO A 108 -11.36 8.48 -1.02
N ARG A 109 -12.61 8.74 -0.59
CA ARG A 109 -13.26 10.06 -0.65
C ARG A 109 -13.51 10.69 0.72
N ASN A 110 -13.65 9.89 1.77
CA ASN A 110 -13.94 10.38 3.12
C ASN A 110 -12.86 9.96 4.11
N GLU A 111 -11.94 10.86 4.44
CA GLU A 111 -10.83 10.58 5.36
C GLU A 111 -11.27 10.20 6.79
N ASN A 112 -12.52 10.49 7.15
CA ASN A 112 -13.05 10.16 8.47
C ASN A 112 -13.60 8.74 8.56
N GLN A 113 -13.72 8.02 7.45
CA GLN A 113 -14.15 6.64 7.43
C GLN A 113 -12.96 5.71 7.20
N ILE A 114 -12.83 4.74 8.10
CA ILE A 114 -11.79 3.72 8.05
C ILE A 114 -12.43 2.35 8.06
N LEU A 115 -11.93 1.46 7.22
CA LEU A 115 -12.30 0.06 7.19
C LEU A 115 -11.15 -0.78 7.72
N THR A 116 -11.45 -1.63 8.69
CA THR A 116 -10.47 -2.52 9.33
C THR A 116 -10.97 -3.95 9.24
N LEU A 117 -10.08 -4.86 8.83
CA LEU A 117 -10.31 -6.30 8.85
C LEU A 117 -9.34 -6.96 9.82
N PRO A 118 -9.79 -7.25 11.06
CA PRO A 118 -9.02 -8.09 11.98
C PRO A 118 -9.05 -9.54 11.53
N LEU A 119 -7.95 -10.26 11.72
CA LEU A 119 -7.79 -11.66 11.30
C LEU A 119 -8.84 -12.55 11.97
N GLY A 120 -9.66 -13.23 11.17
CA GLY A 120 -10.68 -14.16 11.65
C GLY A 120 -11.96 -13.52 12.18
N PHE A 121 -12.09 -12.19 12.09
CA PHE A 121 -13.29 -11.45 12.48
C PHE A 121 -13.97 -10.80 11.26
N LEU A 122 -15.17 -10.27 11.49
CA LEU A 122 -15.89 -9.49 10.49
C LEU A 122 -15.18 -8.13 10.24
N PRO A 123 -15.28 -7.57 9.02
CA PRO A 123 -14.82 -6.22 8.75
C PRO A 123 -15.59 -5.20 9.60
N ILE A 124 -14.89 -4.16 10.03
CA ILE A 124 -15.42 -3.10 10.89
C ILE A 124 -15.18 -1.77 10.20
N ILE A 125 -16.24 -0.99 10.00
CA ILE A 125 -16.14 0.40 9.58
C ILE A 125 -16.15 1.31 10.81
N HIS A 126 -15.20 2.23 10.86
CA HIS A 126 -15.00 3.21 11.91
C HIS A 126 -15.23 4.60 11.35
N ASN A 127 -15.99 5.42 12.07
CA ASN A 127 -16.08 6.85 11.80
C ASN A 127 -15.28 7.61 12.87
N LEU A 128 -14.26 8.33 12.43
CA LEU A 128 -13.34 9.08 13.30
C LEU A 128 -13.95 10.33 13.91
N GLN A 129 -14.92 10.96 13.24
CA GLN A 129 -15.56 12.17 13.76
C GLN A 129 -16.52 11.82 14.89
N THR A 130 -17.31 10.75 14.72
CA THR A 130 -18.31 10.33 15.70
C THR A 130 -17.76 9.32 16.72
N GLY A 131 -16.61 8.70 16.45
CA GLY A 131 -16.05 7.62 17.25
C GLY A 131 -16.86 6.31 17.17
N THR A 132 -17.83 6.21 16.25
CA THR A 132 -18.68 5.02 16.13
C THR A 132 -17.98 3.93 15.32
N SER A 133 -18.20 2.67 15.69
CA SER A 133 -17.71 1.52 14.95
C SER A 133 -18.84 0.54 14.70
N VAL A 134 -19.00 0.11 13.45
CA VAL A 134 -20.06 -0.79 13.01
C VAL A 134 -19.44 -1.99 12.32
N LYS A 135 -19.85 -3.19 12.72
CA LYS A 135 -19.40 -4.45 12.10
C LYS A 135 -20.28 -4.75 10.89
N LEU A 136 -19.67 -5.14 9.78
CA LEU A 136 -20.40 -5.60 8.60
C LEU A 136 -20.90 -7.03 8.84
N ASP A 137 -22.22 -7.19 8.95
CA ASP A 137 -22.82 -8.51 9.20
C ASP A 137 -23.12 -9.26 7.90
N LEU A 138 -22.37 -10.32 7.65
CA LEU A 138 -22.58 -11.25 6.52
C LEU A 138 -23.71 -12.25 6.79
N LYS A 139 -24.03 -12.52 8.06
CA LYS A 139 -25.07 -13.49 8.44
C LYS A 139 -26.46 -13.01 8.07
N SER A 140 -26.67 -11.69 8.08
CA SER A 140 -27.91 -11.06 7.62
C SER A 140 -28.34 -11.50 6.23
N VAL A 141 -27.40 -11.96 5.39
CA VAL A 141 -27.66 -12.45 4.03
C VAL A 141 -27.44 -13.96 3.87
N GLY A 142 -27.34 -14.69 4.98
CA GLY A 142 -27.19 -16.15 4.98
C GLY A 142 -25.77 -16.66 4.67
N ILE A 143 -24.75 -15.79 4.69
CA ILE A 143 -23.36 -16.19 4.46
C ILE A 143 -22.64 -16.34 5.81
N GLU A 144 -22.33 -17.59 6.18
CA GLU A 144 -21.58 -17.94 7.41
C GLU A 144 -20.08 -18.20 7.13
N GLU A 145 -19.49 -17.38 6.27
CA GLU A 145 -18.12 -17.57 5.80
C GLU A 145 -17.16 -16.57 6.44
N SER A 146 -15.89 -16.96 6.53
CA SER A 146 -14.84 -16.03 6.95
C SER A 146 -14.49 -15.07 5.83
N VAL A 147 -14.23 -13.82 6.19
CA VAL A 147 -13.74 -12.80 5.27
C VAL A 147 -12.22 -12.93 5.12
N SER A 148 -11.75 -12.91 3.89
CA SER A 148 -10.34 -13.03 3.56
C SER A 148 -9.76 -11.76 2.93
N ALA A 149 -10.57 -10.95 2.25
CA ALA A 149 -10.13 -9.69 1.65
C ALA A 149 -11.23 -8.62 1.76
N VAL A 150 -10.82 -7.36 1.90
CA VAL A 150 -11.75 -6.23 1.89
C VAL A 150 -11.13 -5.03 1.19
N VAL A 151 -11.92 -4.31 0.39
CA VAL A 151 -11.51 -3.09 -0.29
C VAL A 151 -12.69 -2.11 -0.41
N PHE A 152 -12.40 -0.81 -0.47
CA PHE A 152 -13.37 0.18 -0.93
C PHE A 152 -13.37 0.24 -2.44
N ASP A 153 -14.55 0.45 -3.05
CA ASP A 153 -14.60 0.91 -4.43
C ASP A 153 -13.80 2.21 -4.60
N ARG A 154 -13.31 2.44 -5.82
CA ARG A 154 -12.59 3.63 -6.25
C ARG A 154 -13.27 4.93 -5.83
N ARG A 155 -14.61 4.97 -5.86
CA ARG A 155 -15.41 6.15 -5.49
C ARG A 155 -15.72 6.23 -4.00
N GLY A 156 -15.38 5.21 -3.22
CA GLY A 156 -15.65 5.15 -1.78
C GLY A 156 -17.14 5.04 -1.43
N GLN A 157 -17.98 4.65 -2.39
CA GLN A 157 -19.43 4.48 -2.23
C GLN A 157 -19.79 3.05 -1.79
N TYR A 158 -18.96 2.08 -2.15
CA TYR A 158 -19.19 0.67 -1.87
C TYR A 158 -17.99 0.03 -1.16
N ILE A 159 -18.27 -1.01 -0.37
CA ILE A 159 -17.27 -1.90 0.21
C ILE A 159 -17.41 -3.25 -0.46
N ILE A 160 -16.30 -3.78 -0.93
CA ILE A 160 -16.23 -5.08 -1.60
C ILE A 160 -15.51 -6.04 -0.66
N VAL A 161 -16.20 -7.12 -0.32
CA VAL A 161 -15.74 -8.15 0.62
C VAL A 161 -15.54 -9.44 -0.18
N GLY A 162 -14.36 -10.05 -0.02
CA GLY A 162 -14.07 -11.37 -0.54
C GLY A 162 -14.06 -12.42 0.58
N THR A 163 -14.74 -13.54 0.36
CA THR A 163 -14.84 -14.62 1.36
C THR A 163 -13.86 -15.77 1.10
N SER A 164 -13.72 -16.63 2.11
CA SER A 164 -12.96 -17.88 2.02
C SER A 164 -13.57 -18.93 1.09
N LYS A 165 -14.82 -18.77 0.65
CA LYS A 165 -15.44 -19.65 -0.36
C LYS A 165 -15.78 -18.91 -1.66
N GLY A 166 -15.06 -17.85 -2.01
CA GLY A 166 -15.15 -17.29 -3.37
C GLY A 166 -16.42 -16.48 -3.63
N HIS A 167 -17.12 -16.05 -2.58
CA HIS A 167 -18.20 -15.07 -2.70
C HIS A 167 -17.62 -13.65 -2.68
N ILE A 168 -18.15 -12.81 -3.55
CA ILE A 168 -17.91 -11.37 -3.57
C ILE A 168 -19.19 -10.71 -3.06
N VAL A 169 -19.09 -10.02 -1.94
CA VAL A 169 -20.23 -9.33 -1.31
C VAL A 169 -19.98 -7.83 -1.37
N ILE A 170 -20.95 -7.08 -1.89
CA ILE A 170 -20.85 -5.63 -2.06
C ILE A 170 -21.84 -4.94 -1.12
N TYR A 171 -21.33 -4.04 -0.29
CA TYR A 171 -22.12 -3.22 0.64
C TYR A 171 -22.12 -1.76 0.20
N ASN A 172 -23.23 -1.06 0.41
CA ASN A 172 -23.25 0.40 0.35
C ASN A 172 -22.59 0.97 1.63
N VAL A 173 -21.67 1.93 1.49
CA VAL A 173 -20.94 2.54 2.62
C VAL A 173 -21.85 3.35 3.56
N ILE A 174 -22.89 3.98 3.03
CA ILE A 174 -23.77 4.87 3.80
C ILE A 174 -24.73 4.05 4.66
N ASP A 175 -25.47 3.15 4.02
CA ASP A 175 -26.52 2.36 4.69
C ASP A 175 -26.00 1.04 5.30
N LEU A 176 -24.78 0.62 4.92
CA LEU A 176 -24.17 -0.67 5.29
C LEU A 176 -25.04 -1.88 4.92
N LYS A 177 -25.95 -1.70 3.97
CA LYS A 177 -26.78 -2.77 3.39
C LYS A 177 -26.07 -3.44 2.23
N THR A 178 -26.28 -4.74 2.10
CA THR A 178 -25.79 -5.53 0.97
C THR A 178 -26.55 -5.14 -0.29
N VAL A 179 -25.80 -4.75 -1.32
CA VAL A 179 -26.32 -4.36 -2.63
C VAL A 179 -26.26 -5.55 -3.58
N ALA A 180 -25.13 -6.25 -3.59
CA ALA A 180 -24.93 -7.39 -4.46
C ALA A 180 -24.17 -8.53 -3.79
N ILE A 181 -24.50 -9.75 -4.19
CA ILE A 181 -23.74 -10.95 -3.85
C ILE A 181 -23.49 -11.74 -5.12
N CYS A 182 -22.21 -11.90 -5.44
CA CYS A 182 -21.75 -12.62 -6.60
C CYS A 182 -20.99 -13.87 -6.17
N LYS A 183 -21.21 -14.96 -6.89
CA LYS A 183 -20.38 -16.15 -6.81
C LYS A 183 -19.39 -16.14 -7.96
N GLN A 184 -18.11 -16.35 -7.70
CA GLN A 184 -17.15 -16.47 -8.81
C GLN A 184 -17.48 -17.68 -9.68
N SER A 185 -17.50 -17.49 -11.00
CA SER A 185 -17.65 -18.59 -11.96
C SER A 185 -16.41 -19.49 -11.90
N ALA A 186 -16.56 -20.60 -11.19
CA ALA A 186 -15.56 -21.65 -11.00
C ALA A 186 -16.24 -22.99 -10.70
N ARG A 187 -15.60 -24.09 -11.11
CA ARG A 187 -16.09 -25.46 -10.84
C ARG A 187 -16.17 -25.74 -9.33
N PHE A 188 -15.24 -25.17 -8.58
CA PHE A 188 -15.20 -25.21 -7.13
C PHE A 188 -15.01 -23.80 -6.59
N LEU A 189 -15.66 -23.53 -5.47
CA LEU A 189 -15.52 -22.27 -4.77
C LEU A 189 -14.21 -22.23 -3.99
N ASN A 190 -13.41 -21.20 -4.26
CA ASN A 190 -12.07 -21.06 -3.69
C ASN A 190 -11.91 -19.72 -2.99
N GLN A 191 -11.07 -19.69 -1.95
CA GLN A 191 -10.78 -18.48 -1.19
C GLN A 191 -10.26 -17.35 -2.08
N ILE A 192 -10.80 -16.16 -1.86
CA ILE A 192 -10.29 -14.91 -2.45
C ILE A 192 -9.15 -14.40 -1.56
N LYS A 193 -7.92 -14.44 -2.06
CA LYS A 193 -6.75 -13.96 -1.31
C LYS A 193 -6.66 -12.44 -1.31
N ASN A 194 -6.87 -11.82 -2.47
CA ASN A 194 -6.69 -10.39 -2.66
C ASN A 194 -7.72 -9.85 -3.66
N ILE A 195 -8.08 -8.59 -3.49
CA ILE A 195 -8.90 -7.83 -4.43
C ILE A 195 -8.11 -6.57 -4.79
N ALA A 196 -7.95 -6.30 -6.07
CA ALA A 196 -7.34 -5.06 -6.59
C ALA A 196 -8.36 -4.32 -7.44
N ILE A 197 -8.34 -2.99 -7.35
CA ILE A 197 -9.28 -2.10 -8.04
C ILE A 197 -8.47 -1.12 -8.88
N THR A 198 -8.96 -0.84 -10.08
CA THR A 198 -8.33 0.13 -10.99
C THR A 198 -8.55 1.55 -10.52
N ARG A 199 -7.61 2.45 -10.81
CA ARG A 199 -7.76 3.89 -10.49
C ARG A 199 -8.48 4.67 -11.58
N ARG A 200 -8.55 4.13 -12.80
CA ARG A 200 -9.41 4.60 -13.89
C ARG A 200 -10.19 3.42 -14.42
N LYS A 201 -11.39 3.68 -14.94
CA LYS A 201 -12.37 2.66 -15.32
C LYS A 201 -12.81 1.84 -14.08
N ASP A 202 -13.91 1.12 -14.21
CA ASP A 202 -14.55 0.45 -13.08
C ASP A 202 -14.29 -1.06 -13.13
N PHE A 203 -13.01 -1.47 -13.17
CA PHE A 203 -12.62 -2.89 -13.18
C PHE A 203 -12.14 -3.36 -11.80
N ILE A 204 -12.47 -4.61 -11.49
CA ILE A 204 -12.06 -5.30 -10.26
C ILE A 204 -11.34 -6.58 -10.62
N TYR A 205 -10.23 -6.83 -9.93
CA TYR A 205 -9.44 -8.03 -10.06
C TYR A 205 -9.48 -8.82 -8.76
N THR A 206 -9.77 -10.11 -8.84
CA THR A 206 -9.71 -11.01 -7.71
C THR A 206 -8.63 -12.06 -7.91
N ASN A 207 -7.75 -12.22 -6.94
CA ASN A 207 -6.81 -13.33 -6.86
C ASN A 207 -7.40 -14.42 -5.98
N SER A 208 -7.54 -15.64 -6.49
CA SER A 208 -8.10 -16.77 -5.77
C SER A 208 -7.11 -17.93 -5.61
N GLN A 209 -7.40 -18.81 -4.66
CA GLN A 209 -6.56 -19.95 -4.32
C GLN A 209 -6.33 -20.94 -5.49
N ASP A 210 -7.22 -20.96 -6.48
CA ASP A 210 -7.18 -21.82 -7.66
C ASP A 210 -6.17 -21.39 -8.75
N HIS A 211 -5.29 -20.43 -8.45
CA HIS A 211 -4.22 -19.96 -9.34
C HIS A 211 -4.71 -19.15 -10.55
N ILE A 212 -5.97 -18.75 -10.53
CA ILE A 212 -6.58 -17.93 -11.59
C ILE A 212 -6.85 -16.53 -11.03
N ILE A 213 -6.40 -15.50 -11.75
CA ILE A 213 -6.80 -14.12 -11.50
C ILE A 213 -7.98 -13.82 -12.40
N ARG A 214 -9.03 -13.20 -11.86
CA ARG A 214 -10.25 -12.90 -12.59
C ARG A 214 -10.50 -11.40 -12.65
N CYS A 215 -10.83 -10.88 -13.82
CA CYS A 215 -11.24 -9.50 -14.04
C CYS A 215 -12.77 -9.42 -14.19
N TYR A 216 -13.39 -8.46 -13.52
CA TYR A 216 -14.81 -8.16 -13.61
C TYR A 216 -15.02 -6.68 -13.92
N ASP A 217 -16.11 -6.35 -14.61
CA ASP A 217 -16.68 -5.01 -14.59
C ASP A 217 -17.47 -4.83 -13.29
N PHE A 218 -17.21 -3.75 -12.57
CA PHE A 218 -17.88 -3.46 -11.31
C PHE A 218 -19.38 -3.25 -11.49
N ASN A 219 -19.81 -2.61 -12.58
CA ASN A 219 -21.23 -2.37 -12.82
C ASN A 219 -21.99 -3.69 -13.02
N GLN A 220 -21.39 -4.65 -13.73
CA GLN A 220 -21.96 -5.99 -13.87
C GLN A 220 -22.10 -6.72 -12.53
N LEU A 221 -21.15 -6.52 -11.61
CA LEU A 221 -21.27 -7.08 -10.25
C LEU A 221 -22.41 -6.42 -9.48
N LEU A 222 -22.62 -5.11 -9.60
CA LEU A 222 -23.73 -4.40 -8.96
C LEU A 222 -25.09 -4.87 -9.52
N ASP A 223 -25.19 -5.03 -10.83
CA ASP A 223 -26.42 -5.45 -11.52
C ASP A 223 -26.85 -6.87 -11.15
N SER A 224 -25.94 -7.71 -10.64
CA SER A 224 -26.26 -9.07 -10.19
C SER A 224 -27.22 -9.11 -8.99
N GLY A 225 -27.30 -8.02 -8.23
CA GLY A 225 -28.15 -7.91 -7.05
C GLY A 225 -27.84 -8.97 -5.98
N ILE A 226 -28.79 -9.23 -5.10
CA ILE A 226 -28.60 -10.08 -3.89
C ILE A 226 -28.81 -11.58 -4.22
N PHE A 227 -28.98 -11.95 -5.49
CA PHE A 227 -29.43 -13.29 -5.90
C PHE A 227 -28.35 -14.38 -5.88
N MET A 228 -27.14 -14.10 -5.38
CA MET A 228 -26.01 -15.04 -5.32
C MET A 228 -25.69 -15.69 -6.68
N ASN A 229 -25.88 -14.93 -7.76
CA ASN A 229 -25.67 -15.43 -9.11
C ASN A 229 -24.18 -15.66 -9.38
N ALA A 230 -23.89 -16.69 -10.18
CA ALA A 230 -22.55 -16.88 -10.71
C ALA A 230 -22.25 -15.79 -11.74
N VAL A 231 -21.15 -15.06 -11.55
CA VAL A 231 -20.74 -14.00 -12.48
C VAL A 231 -19.55 -14.50 -13.29
N GLU A 232 -19.66 -14.38 -14.61
CA GLU A 232 -18.58 -14.69 -15.52
C GLU A 232 -17.56 -13.55 -15.56
N PRO A 233 -16.26 -13.83 -15.40
CA PRO A 233 -15.24 -12.80 -15.50
C PRO A 233 -15.04 -12.39 -16.97
N LEU A 234 -14.75 -11.11 -17.18
CA LEU A 234 -14.37 -10.57 -18.49
C LEU A 234 -13.12 -11.24 -19.04
N GLN A 235 -12.14 -11.45 -18.16
CA GLN A 235 -10.87 -12.08 -18.51
C GLN A 235 -10.36 -12.93 -17.34
N LYS A 236 -9.71 -14.03 -17.67
CA LYS A 236 -8.98 -14.89 -16.73
C LYS A 236 -7.50 -14.85 -17.06
N PHE A 237 -6.66 -14.77 -16.04
CA PHE A 237 -5.21 -14.81 -16.18
C PHE A 237 -4.68 -15.97 -15.35
N GLU A 238 -3.97 -16.87 -16.01
CA GLU A 238 -3.36 -18.04 -15.40
C GLU A 238 -2.08 -18.41 -16.16
N ASP A 239 -1.16 -19.07 -15.45
CA ASP A 239 0.02 -19.67 -16.06
C ASP A 239 -0.31 -21.12 -16.44
N ASN A 240 -0.70 -21.33 -17.69
CA ASN A 240 -1.10 -22.63 -18.21
C ASN A 240 0.02 -23.68 -18.18
N ILE A 241 1.28 -23.23 -18.20
CA ILE A 241 2.45 -24.11 -18.33
C ILE A 241 2.98 -24.47 -16.94
N GLY A 242 3.33 -23.47 -16.14
CA GLY A 242 3.91 -23.66 -14.81
C GLY A 242 2.87 -23.91 -13.71
N LYS A 243 1.59 -23.63 -13.96
CA LYS A 243 0.50 -23.65 -12.97
C LYS A 243 0.88 -22.89 -11.71
N THR A 244 1.53 -21.75 -11.91
CA THR A 244 2.07 -20.93 -10.83
C THR A 244 0.94 -20.36 -9.98
N SER A 245 1.04 -20.50 -8.66
CA SER A 245 0.10 -19.90 -7.72
C SER A 245 0.49 -18.44 -7.41
N TRP A 246 -0.50 -17.56 -7.34
CA TRP A 246 -0.26 -16.13 -7.11
C TRP A 246 -0.40 -15.75 -5.63
N GLN A 247 0.51 -14.90 -5.15
CA GLN A 247 0.53 -14.40 -3.78
C GLN A 247 -0.19 -13.06 -3.66
N PHE A 248 0.23 -12.06 -4.44
CA PHE A 248 -0.38 -10.74 -4.47
C PHE A 248 -0.61 -10.30 -5.92
N ILE A 249 -1.51 -9.34 -6.09
CA ILE A 249 -1.80 -8.70 -7.38
C ILE A 249 -1.79 -7.18 -7.22
N CYS A 250 -1.36 -6.50 -8.27
CA CYS A 250 -1.55 -5.06 -8.45
C CYS A 250 -1.85 -4.76 -9.92
N THR A 251 -2.28 -3.54 -10.20
CA THR A 251 -2.76 -3.16 -11.52
C THR A 251 -2.18 -1.82 -11.92
N SER A 252 -1.97 -1.63 -13.21
CA SER A 252 -1.74 -0.31 -13.82
C SER A 252 -2.90 0.65 -13.53
N ILE A 253 -2.67 1.95 -13.75
CA ILE A 253 -3.63 3.01 -13.41
C ILE A 253 -5.02 2.78 -14.02
N ASP A 254 -5.08 2.38 -15.29
CA ASP A 254 -6.33 2.15 -16.03
C ASP A 254 -6.73 0.67 -16.11
N GLY A 255 -5.94 -0.20 -15.48
CA GLY A 255 -6.12 -1.65 -15.52
C GLY A 255 -5.87 -2.27 -16.89
N SER A 256 -5.15 -1.60 -17.80
CA SER A 256 -4.69 -2.20 -19.06
C SER A 256 -3.72 -3.37 -18.81
N TYR A 257 -2.87 -3.23 -17.79
CA TYR A 257 -1.97 -4.27 -17.30
C TYR A 257 -2.29 -4.72 -15.88
N VAL A 258 -2.11 -6.01 -15.64
CA VAL A 258 -2.20 -6.67 -14.32
C VAL A 258 -0.84 -7.28 -14.01
N CYS A 259 -0.34 -7.04 -12.80
CA CYS A 259 0.87 -7.70 -12.29
C CYS A 259 0.49 -8.66 -11.16
N ALA A 260 1.11 -9.84 -11.16
CA ALA A 260 0.97 -10.80 -10.07
C ALA A 260 2.31 -11.38 -9.65
N THR A 261 2.46 -11.62 -8.35
CA THR A 261 3.67 -12.21 -7.78
C THR A 261 3.49 -13.70 -7.57
N ALA A 262 4.51 -14.49 -7.90
CA ALA A 262 4.50 -15.93 -7.67
C ALA A 262 4.63 -16.26 -6.17
N SER A 263 3.88 -17.23 -5.65
CA SER A 263 3.93 -17.60 -4.21
C SER A 263 5.17 -18.41 -3.83
N LYS A 264 5.83 -19.05 -4.79
CA LYS A 264 6.97 -19.96 -4.52
C LYS A 264 8.30 -19.47 -5.10
N ARG A 265 8.27 -18.42 -5.92
CA ARG A 265 9.43 -17.88 -6.62
C ARG A 265 9.46 -16.37 -6.38
N GLN A 266 10.66 -15.80 -6.43
CA GLN A 266 10.87 -14.36 -6.42
C GLN A 266 10.71 -13.81 -7.85
N SER A 267 9.54 -14.03 -8.45
CA SER A 267 9.21 -13.54 -9.78
C SER A 267 7.81 -12.95 -9.81
N MET A 268 7.60 -12.03 -10.74
CA MET A 268 6.30 -11.44 -11.03
C MET A 268 6.03 -11.48 -12.53
N TYR A 269 4.75 -11.55 -12.87
CA TYR A 269 4.27 -11.69 -14.23
C TYR A 269 3.36 -10.52 -14.53
N ILE A 270 3.48 -9.97 -15.73
CA ILE A 270 2.64 -8.87 -16.23
C ILE A 270 1.82 -9.38 -17.40
N TRP A 271 0.51 -9.27 -17.30
CA TRP A 271 -0.43 -9.55 -18.37
C TRP A 271 -1.01 -8.27 -18.95
N GLU A 272 -1.31 -8.31 -20.24
CA GLU A 272 -2.20 -7.34 -20.88
C GLU A 272 -3.66 -7.82 -20.74
N LYS A 273 -4.55 -6.93 -20.30
CA LYS A 273 -5.96 -7.25 -19.99
C LYS A 273 -6.74 -7.69 -21.22
N ASN A 274 -6.59 -6.97 -22.34
CA ASN A 274 -7.44 -7.15 -23.52
C ASN A 274 -7.16 -8.46 -24.24
N THR A 275 -5.88 -8.85 -24.32
CA THR A 275 -5.41 -10.07 -24.98
C THR A 275 -5.33 -11.26 -24.02
N GLY A 276 -5.14 -10.99 -22.72
CA GLY A 276 -4.92 -12.02 -21.71
C GLY A 276 -3.53 -12.67 -21.77
N THR A 277 -2.62 -12.13 -22.57
CA THR A 277 -1.28 -12.70 -22.77
C THR A 277 -0.30 -12.19 -21.72
N ILE A 278 0.68 -13.04 -21.38
CA ILE A 278 1.82 -12.63 -20.55
C ILE A 278 2.73 -11.79 -21.44
N VAL A 279 2.94 -10.53 -21.08
CA VAL A 279 3.81 -9.60 -21.80
C VAL A 279 5.24 -9.68 -21.28
N LYS A 280 5.40 -9.86 -19.97
CA LYS A 280 6.71 -9.92 -19.32
C LYS A 280 6.70 -10.80 -18.08
N GLU A 281 7.75 -11.58 -17.90
CA GLU A 281 8.13 -12.17 -16.61
C GLU A 281 9.35 -11.41 -16.08
N LEU A 282 9.27 -10.94 -14.84
CA LEU A 282 10.31 -10.18 -14.18
C LEU A 282 10.81 -10.98 -12.98
N SER A 283 12.12 -11.22 -12.94
CA SER A 283 12.79 -11.96 -11.87
C SER A 283 14.16 -11.34 -11.63
N VAL A 284 14.60 -11.33 -10.37
CA VAL A 284 15.93 -10.82 -10.03
C VAL A 284 16.97 -11.83 -10.50
N ASP A 285 17.77 -11.45 -11.49
CA ASP A 285 18.84 -12.31 -11.99
C ASP A 285 19.96 -12.47 -10.94
N LYS A 286 20.60 -13.64 -10.92
CA LYS A 286 21.72 -13.95 -10.02
C LYS A 286 22.89 -12.98 -10.20
N ALA A 287 23.06 -12.39 -11.39
CA ALA A 287 24.09 -11.39 -11.66
C ALA A 287 23.99 -10.16 -10.75
N TRP A 288 22.79 -9.83 -10.25
CA TRP A 288 22.60 -8.70 -9.33
C TRP A 288 23.04 -8.98 -7.89
N LYS A 289 23.37 -10.23 -7.55
CA LYS A 289 23.96 -10.59 -6.24
C LYS A 289 25.17 -9.75 -5.88
N GLU A 290 26.02 -9.46 -6.87
CA GLU A 290 27.28 -8.76 -6.66
C GLU A 290 27.09 -7.25 -6.44
N LYS A 291 25.97 -6.70 -6.95
CA LYS A 291 25.60 -5.29 -6.79
C LYS A 291 24.78 -5.00 -5.53
N LEU A 292 24.37 -6.02 -4.77
CA LEU A 292 23.70 -5.82 -3.48
C LEU A 292 24.67 -5.15 -2.49
N PRO A 293 24.16 -4.28 -1.59
CA PRO A 293 24.92 -3.82 -0.44
C PRO A 293 25.53 -5.01 0.33
N LYS A 294 26.80 -4.91 0.75
CA LYS A 294 27.53 -6.02 1.41
C LYS A 294 26.77 -6.62 2.60
N LEU A 295 25.97 -5.82 3.31
CA LEU A 295 25.11 -6.25 4.41
C LEU A 295 24.00 -7.23 3.98
N LEU A 296 23.53 -7.11 2.74
CA LEU A 296 22.47 -7.94 2.15
C LEU A 296 23.02 -9.12 1.32
N GLN A 297 24.32 -9.16 1.05
CA GLN A 297 24.94 -10.28 0.34
C GLN A 297 24.95 -11.59 1.16
N ASN A 298 25.01 -11.48 2.50
CA ASN A 298 25.01 -12.62 3.43
C ASN A 298 23.61 -13.03 3.91
N THR A 299 22.57 -12.25 3.60
CA THR A 299 21.19 -12.65 3.90
C THR A 299 20.70 -13.59 2.80
N ALA A 300 19.84 -14.54 3.16
CA ALA A 300 19.19 -15.44 2.20
C ALA A 300 18.14 -14.68 1.36
N TYR A 301 18.56 -13.61 0.69
CA TYR A 301 17.69 -12.69 -0.06
C TYR A 301 17.02 -13.37 -1.26
N PHE A 302 17.77 -14.23 -1.94
CA PHE A 302 17.34 -14.81 -3.21
C PHE A 302 16.46 -16.04 -3.03
N GLY A 303 15.35 -16.06 -3.77
CA GLY A 303 14.46 -17.21 -3.86
C GLY A 303 13.32 -17.20 -2.85
N ASN A 304 13.26 -16.20 -1.97
CA ASN A 304 12.11 -16.00 -1.11
C ASN A 304 10.97 -15.32 -1.89
N PRO A 305 9.71 -15.69 -1.61
CA PRO A 305 8.57 -15.13 -2.31
C PRO A 305 8.40 -13.64 -1.98
N ILE A 306 7.83 -12.92 -2.94
CA ILE A 306 7.50 -11.50 -2.79
C ILE A 306 6.32 -11.39 -1.81
N THR A 307 6.51 -10.61 -0.75
CA THR A 307 5.53 -10.41 0.33
C THR A 307 4.60 -9.24 0.11
N ASP A 308 4.94 -8.31 -0.79
CA ASP A 308 4.06 -7.20 -1.19
C ASP A 308 4.48 -6.66 -2.57
N VAL A 309 3.51 -6.11 -3.32
CA VAL A 309 3.73 -5.53 -4.65
C VAL A 309 2.85 -4.30 -4.86
N GLN A 310 3.43 -3.22 -5.38
CA GLN A 310 2.74 -1.96 -5.64
C GLN A 310 3.13 -1.41 -7.01
N TRP A 311 2.13 -1.06 -7.81
CA TRP A 311 2.33 -0.33 -9.06
C TRP A 311 2.27 1.17 -8.79
N HIS A 312 3.23 1.94 -9.34
CA HIS A 312 3.27 3.39 -9.22
C HIS A 312 2.05 4.03 -9.90
N PRO A 313 1.31 4.91 -9.23
CA PRO A 313 0.01 5.33 -9.70
C PRO A 313 -0.02 6.07 -11.04
N THR A 314 1.10 6.64 -11.48
CA THR A 314 1.20 7.44 -12.72
C THR A 314 2.38 7.07 -13.63
N LYS A 315 3.21 6.08 -13.26
CA LYS A 315 4.45 5.74 -13.99
C LYS A 315 4.55 4.22 -14.16
N PRO A 316 5.25 3.72 -15.18
CA PRO A 316 5.53 2.29 -15.35
C PRO A 316 6.63 1.84 -14.39
N VAL A 317 6.36 1.95 -13.08
CA VAL A 317 7.29 1.57 -12.00
C VAL A 317 6.57 0.63 -11.05
N ILE A 318 7.23 -0.45 -10.64
CA ILE A 318 6.70 -1.38 -9.63
C ILE A 318 7.67 -1.44 -8.45
N LEU A 319 7.11 -1.44 -7.24
CA LEU A 319 7.82 -1.80 -6.03
C LEU A 319 7.45 -3.22 -5.61
N THR A 320 8.44 -4.00 -5.22
CA THR A 320 8.24 -5.33 -4.61
C THR A 320 8.96 -5.40 -3.28
N VAL A 321 8.35 -6.04 -2.29
CA VAL A 321 8.99 -6.35 -1.01
C VAL A 321 9.32 -7.84 -0.97
N SER A 322 10.56 -8.19 -0.71
CA SER A 322 10.98 -9.57 -0.51
C SER A 322 12.13 -9.63 0.49
N SER A 323 12.06 -10.54 1.46
CA SER A 323 13.13 -10.75 2.45
C SER A 323 13.61 -9.48 3.17
N GLY A 324 12.71 -8.54 3.45
CA GLY A 324 13.07 -7.32 4.15
C GLY A 324 13.58 -6.19 3.27
N VAL A 325 13.68 -6.35 1.95
CA VAL A 325 14.18 -5.32 1.03
C VAL A 325 13.07 -4.91 0.07
N VAL A 326 13.02 -3.62 -0.25
CA VAL A 326 12.14 -3.06 -1.28
C VAL A 326 12.95 -2.89 -2.56
N SER A 327 12.51 -3.55 -3.63
CA SER A 327 13.10 -3.47 -4.97
C SER A 327 12.27 -2.55 -5.87
N ILE A 328 12.95 -1.84 -6.76
CA ILE A 328 12.36 -0.93 -7.74
C ILE A 328 12.55 -1.54 -9.13
N TRP A 329 11.46 -1.59 -9.88
CA TRP A 329 11.42 -2.06 -11.26
C TRP A 329 10.91 -0.94 -12.14
N THR A 330 11.64 -0.62 -13.20
CA THR A 330 11.36 0.52 -14.07
C THR A 330 11.35 0.08 -15.53
N GLN A 331 10.93 0.98 -16.42
CA GLN A 331 11.07 0.79 -17.84
C GLN A 331 12.54 1.01 -18.26
N VAL A 332 12.99 0.31 -19.30
CA VAL A 332 14.28 0.61 -19.93
C VAL A 332 14.27 2.04 -20.44
N PHE A 333 15.18 2.86 -19.91
CA PHE A 333 15.42 4.20 -20.39
C PHE A 333 16.45 4.14 -21.52
N VAL A 334 16.01 4.42 -22.74
CA VAL A 334 16.91 4.62 -23.88
C VAL A 334 17.11 6.12 -24.03
N GLU A 335 18.35 6.58 -23.84
CA GLU A 335 18.70 7.99 -24.01
C GLU A 335 18.42 8.43 -25.43
N ASN A 336 17.57 9.46 -25.56
CA ASN A 336 17.30 10.06 -26.85
C ASN A 336 18.34 11.14 -27.15
N TRP A 337 19.34 10.81 -27.97
CA TRP A 337 20.42 11.72 -28.35
C TRP A 337 19.93 12.94 -29.14
N SER A 338 18.76 12.85 -29.79
CA SER A 338 18.14 13.99 -30.48
C SER A 338 17.67 15.09 -29.53
N ALA A 339 17.52 14.81 -28.22
CA ALA A 339 17.14 15.82 -27.25
C ALA A 339 18.26 16.85 -26.96
N PHE A 340 19.52 16.54 -27.30
CA PHE A 340 20.65 17.45 -27.07
C PHE A 340 20.79 18.52 -28.15
N ALA A 341 20.24 18.29 -29.35
CA ALA A 341 20.27 19.23 -30.46
C ALA A 341 18.95 19.12 -31.24
N PRO A 342 18.11 20.17 -31.26
CA PRO A 342 16.77 20.11 -31.86
C PRO A 342 16.81 19.78 -33.36
N ASP A 343 17.86 20.18 -34.06
CA ASP A 343 18.06 19.92 -35.49
C ASP A 343 18.53 18.48 -35.78
N PHE A 344 18.92 17.74 -34.75
CA PHE A 344 19.39 16.38 -34.90
C PHE A 344 18.23 15.40 -34.78
N ILE A 345 18.08 14.48 -35.73
CA ILE A 345 17.07 13.42 -35.68
C ILE A 345 17.80 12.08 -35.71
N ALA A 346 17.65 11.29 -34.66
CA ALA A 346 18.16 9.92 -34.65
C ALA A 346 17.34 9.06 -35.62
N LEU A 347 18.01 8.40 -36.55
CA LEU A 347 17.40 7.49 -37.51
C LEU A 347 17.64 6.04 -37.08
N GLU A 348 16.57 5.25 -36.95
CA GLU A 348 16.68 3.81 -36.68
C GLU A 348 17.15 3.04 -37.93
N GLU A 349 16.79 3.53 -39.12
CA GLU A 349 17.17 2.94 -40.40
C GLU A 349 17.67 4.03 -41.36
N ASN A 350 18.53 3.63 -42.31
CA ASN A 350 19.04 4.53 -43.34
C ASN A 350 17.88 5.11 -44.16
N ARG A 351 17.77 6.43 -44.17
CA ARG A 351 16.87 7.15 -45.07
C ARG A 351 17.63 7.60 -46.31
N LYS A 352 16.99 7.45 -47.49
CA LYS A 352 17.48 8.08 -48.70
C LYS A 352 17.18 9.56 -48.63
N TYR A 353 18.22 10.37 -48.67
CA TYR A 353 18.09 11.81 -48.79
C TYR A 353 17.43 12.15 -50.13
N VAL A 354 16.40 12.99 -50.10
CA VAL A 354 15.80 13.57 -51.29
C VAL A 354 16.32 14.99 -51.36
N GLU A 355 17.23 15.22 -52.30
CA GLU A 355 17.82 16.53 -52.57
C GLU A 355 16.71 17.54 -52.86
N ARG A 356 16.79 18.71 -52.24
CA ARG A 356 15.86 19.81 -52.53
C ARG A 356 16.26 20.48 -53.84
N GLU A 357 15.30 21.05 -54.56
CA GLU A 357 15.56 21.66 -55.86
C GLU A 357 16.52 22.85 -55.75
N SER A 358 16.37 23.65 -54.69
CA SER A 358 17.17 24.83 -54.36
C SER A 358 18.49 24.56 -53.62
N GLU A 359 18.83 23.30 -53.30
CA GLU A 359 20.01 22.97 -52.47
C GLU A 359 21.35 23.41 -53.09
N PHE A 360 21.38 23.52 -54.42
CA PHE A 360 22.56 23.93 -55.18
C PHE A 360 22.48 25.37 -55.70
N ASP A 361 21.42 26.10 -55.35
CA ASP A 361 21.24 27.49 -55.73
C ASP A 361 22.00 28.43 -54.77
N PHE A 362 22.31 29.65 -55.24
CA PHE A 362 23.02 30.63 -54.41
C PHE A 362 22.17 31.18 -53.26
N GLU A 363 20.87 31.23 -53.47
CA GLU A 363 19.86 31.58 -52.48
C GLU A 363 18.95 30.36 -52.37
N ASP A 364 18.92 29.72 -51.21
CA ASP A 364 18.06 28.57 -50.97
C ASP A 364 16.62 29.08 -50.76
N GLU A 365 15.93 29.37 -51.87
CA GLU A 365 14.56 29.92 -51.87
C GLU A 365 13.55 28.98 -51.17
N ASP A 366 13.87 27.68 -51.06
CA ASP A 366 13.05 26.68 -50.37
C ASP A 366 13.53 26.38 -48.93
N ALA A 367 14.60 27.02 -48.42
CA ALA A 367 15.03 26.88 -47.03
C ALA A 367 13.91 27.25 -46.05
N ASP A 368 13.19 28.33 -46.39
CA ASP A 368 12.13 28.92 -45.57
C ASP A 368 10.80 28.14 -45.65
N ILE A 369 10.65 27.21 -46.59
CA ILE A 369 9.39 26.45 -46.77
C ILE A 369 9.19 25.44 -45.62
N VAL A 370 10.26 25.06 -44.91
CA VAL A 370 10.17 24.11 -43.78
C VAL A 370 9.92 24.80 -42.43
N GLU A 371 9.99 26.13 -42.36
CA GLU A 371 9.67 26.91 -41.14
C GLU A 371 8.34 27.68 -41.22
N GLN A 372 7.42 27.28 -42.10
CA GLN A 372 6.06 27.86 -42.13
C GLN A 372 5.06 27.17 -41.20
N ASP A 373 5.39 26.02 -40.64
CA ASP A 373 4.60 25.44 -39.54
C ASP A 373 5.20 25.92 -38.22
N VAL A 374 4.47 26.84 -37.58
CA VAL A 374 4.75 27.53 -36.30
C VAL A 374 5.62 28.80 -36.41
N LYS A 375 5.22 29.75 -37.27
CA LYS A 375 5.18 31.13 -36.78
C LYS A 375 4.12 31.15 -35.67
N ILE A 376 4.55 30.99 -34.42
CA ILE A 376 3.77 31.52 -33.29
C ILE A 376 3.58 32.97 -33.67
N GLU A 377 2.35 33.41 -33.91
CA GLU A 377 2.12 34.84 -34.09
C GLU A 377 2.67 35.47 -32.80
N ASP A 378 3.65 36.38 -32.89
CA ASP A 378 4.26 37.05 -31.72
C ASP A 378 3.22 37.80 -30.84
N GLU A 379 1.94 37.76 -31.23
CA GLU A 379 0.76 38.31 -30.57
C GLU A 379 -0.07 37.26 -29.79
N ASP A 380 0.30 35.98 -29.78
CA ASP A 380 -0.42 34.96 -29.02
C ASP A 380 -0.33 35.23 -27.50
N ALA A 381 -1.50 35.28 -26.84
CA ALA A 381 -1.58 35.51 -25.40
C ALA A 381 -1.07 34.28 -24.62
N ILE A 382 0.15 34.35 -24.08
CA ILE A 382 0.76 33.29 -23.28
C ILE A 382 0.26 33.37 -21.84
N ASP A 383 -0.43 32.33 -21.38
CA ASP A 383 -0.77 32.17 -19.95
C ASP A 383 0.36 31.45 -19.21
N VAL A 384 1.06 32.19 -18.34
CA VAL A 384 2.13 31.67 -17.48
C VAL A 384 1.66 31.31 -16.07
N VAL A 385 0.40 31.58 -15.73
CA VAL A 385 -0.18 31.37 -14.39
C VAL A 385 -1.21 30.23 -14.39
N GLY A 386 -1.78 29.93 -15.55
CA GLY A 386 -2.70 28.83 -15.77
C GLY A 386 -2.16 27.52 -15.23
N ILE A 387 -2.97 26.85 -14.41
CA ILE A 387 -2.68 25.50 -13.93
C ILE A 387 -3.46 24.55 -14.83
N GLU A 388 -2.75 23.90 -15.75
CA GLU A 388 -3.34 22.85 -16.57
C GLU A 388 -3.44 21.55 -15.76
N HIS A 389 -4.65 21.01 -15.70
CA HIS A 389 -4.89 19.74 -15.03
C HIS A 389 -4.68 18.58 -15.99
N VAL A 390 -3.66 17.75 -15.76
CA VAL A 390 -3.41 16.53 -16.53
C VAL A 390 -4.44 15.46 -16.13
N PRO A 391 -5.50 15.20 -16.93
CA PRO A 391 -6.62 14.37 -16.49
C PRO A 391 -6.24 12.91 -16.29
N GLU A 392 -5.13 12.47 -16.88
CA GLU A 392 -4.61 11.11 -16.87
C GLU A 392 -4.10 10.68 -15.48
N VAL A 393 -3.63 11.64 -14.66
CA VAL A 393 -3.13 11.39 -13.30
C VAL A 393 -4.27 11.19 -12.28
N PHE A 394 -5.46 11.70 -12.61
CA PHE A 394 -6.64 11.65 -11.77
C PHE A 394 -7.52 10.44 -12.07
N SER A 395 -8.40 10.14 -11.12
CA SER A 395 -9.39 9.07 -11.31
C SER A 395 -10.39 9.48 -12.40
N SER A 396 -10.93 8.54 -13.18
CA SER A 396 -11.75 8.88 -14.36
C SER A 396 -13.11 9.54 -14.04
N ASP A 397 -13.55 9.50 -12.79
CA ASP A 397 -14.70 10.28 -12.30
C ASP A 397 -14.33 11.73 -11.92
N GLU A 398 -13.07 11.98 -11.55
CA GLU A 398 -12.53 13.32 -11.24
C GLU A 398 -12.25 14.15 -12.49
N SER A 399 -12.08 13.51 -13.65
CA SER A 399 -11.92 14.25 -14.92
C SER A 399 -13.19 14.97 -15.36
N LEU A 400 -14.36 14.58 -14.84
CA LEU A 400 -15.65 15.21 -15.10
C LEU A 400 -16.12 16.07 -13.93
N ASP A 401 -15.94 15.57 -12.70
CA ASP A 401 -16.34 16.25 -11.47
C ASP A 401 -15.10 16.77 -10.76
N LEU A 402 -14.58 17.87 -11.29
CA LEU A 402 -13.47 18.68 -10.79
C LEU A 402 -13.72 19.24 -9.36
N SER A 403 -14.83 18.88 -8.71
CA SER A 403 -15.42 19.64 -7.61
C SER A 403 -14.84 19.37 -6.21
N THR A 404 -14.08 18.28 -5.98
CA THR A 404 -13.52 17.99 -4.64
C THR A 404 -12.05 18.39 -4.46
N ASP A 405 -11.23 18.27 -5.50
CA ASP A 405 -9.78 18.50 -5.39
C ASP A 405 -9.39 19.94 -5.80
N ILE A 406 -10.09 20.55 -6.76
CA ILE A 406 -9.79 21.93 -7.23
C ILE A 406 -10.20 23.00 -6.23
N LYS A 407 -11.13 22.70 -5.32
CA LYS A 407 -11.54 23.67 -4.28
C LYS A 407 -10.47 23.85 -3.18
N ASN A 408 -9.48 22.96 -3.07
CA ASN A 408 -8.42 23.07 -2.06
C ASN A 408 -7.08 22.42 -2.50
N PRO A 409 -6.43 22.91 -3.56
CA PRO A 409 -5.10 22.41 -3.98
C PRO A 409 -4.04 22.51 -2.86
N ASN A 410 -4.21 23.46 -1.94
CA ASN A 410 -3.29 23.71 -0.82
C ASN A 410 -3.31 22.63 0.28
N ASN A 411 -4.27 21.69 0.26
CA ASN A 411 -4.35 20.67 1.30
C ASN A 411 -3.63 19.35 0.94
N GLN A 412 -3.16 19.18 -0.30
CA GLN A 412 -2.43 17.99 -0.70
C GLN A 412 -0.96 18.05 -0.30
N LEU A 413 -0.44 16.95 0.27
CA LEU A 413 0.98 16.81 0.57
C LEU A 413 1.70 16.20 -0.64
N TRP A 414 2.48 17.04 -1.33
CA TRP A 414 3.26 16.66 -2.50
C TRP A 414 4.65 16.17 -2.14
N PHE A 415 5.33 16.93 -1.30
CA PHE A 415 6.66 16.67 -0.78
C PHE A 415 6.68 16.94 0.71
N LEU A 416 7.64 16.35 1.40
CA LEU A 416 7.93 16.69 2.78
C LEU A 416 9.05 17.73 2.78
N PRO A 417 8.91 18.83 3.54
CA PRO A 417 10.01 19.78 3.66
C PRO A 417 11.22 19.07 4.27
N VAL A 418 12.38 19.25 3.65
CA VAL A 418 13.65 18.80 4.21
C VAL A 418 13.82 19.53 5.54
N ASN A 419 13.98 18.76 6.63
CA ASN A 419 14.29 19.40 7.91
C ASN A 419 15.68 20.04 7.79
N SER A 420 15.77 21.35 7.99
CA SER A 420 17.01 22.13 7.94
C SER A 420 18.01 21.82 9.07
N ILE A 421 17.87 20.69 9.77
CA ILE A 421 18.68 20.29 10.93
C ILE A 421 19.62 19.11 10.57
N ILE A 422 19.48 18.51 9.39
CA ILE A 422 20.07 17.19 9.11
C ILE A 422 21.25 17.31 8.13
N ASP A 423 22.44 17.60 8.66
CA ASP A 423 23.71 17.49 7.89
C ASP A 423 24.41 16.14 8.09
N ASN A 424 23.91 15.24 8.96
CA ASN A 424 24.52 13.91 9.16
C ASN A 424 23.49 12.79 9.45
N PRO A 425 23.22 11.90 8.47
CA PRO A 425 22.20 10.85 8.61
C PRO A 425 22.54 9.75 9.64
N GLU A 426 23.83 9.52 9.95
CA GLU A 426 24.24 8.45 10.86
C GLU A 426 24.08 8.79 12.36
N VAL A 427 24.29 10.06 12.72
CA VAL A 427 24.24 10.51 14.13
C VAL A 427 22.80 10.60 14.64
N ASP A 428 21.87 10.98 13.76
CA ASP A 428 20.45 11.11 14.11
C ASP A 428 19.70 9.77 14.16
N LEU A 429 20.14 8.74 13.43
CA LEU A 429 19.60 7.38 13.59
C LEU A 429 19.78 6.91 15.04
N LEU A 430 20.94 7.16 15.65
CA LEU A 430 21.22 6.80 17.05
C LEU A 430 20.44 7.68 18.05
N GLN A 431 20.25 8.97 17.76
CA GLN A 431 19.45 9.86 18.61
C GLN A 431 17.95 9.53 18.55
N LEU A 432 17.42 9.20 17.37
CA LEU A 432 16.03 8.76 17.19
C LEU A 432 15.79 7.38 17.82
N ILE A 433 16.75 6.45 17.72
CA ILE A 433 16.69 5.14 18.39
C ILE A 433 16.70 5.30 19.91
N SER A 434 17.58 6.13 20.47
CA SER A 434 17.65 6.35 21.93
C SER A 434 16.43 7.11 22.49
N ALA A 435 15.89 8.08 21.74
CA ALA A 435 14.64 8.76 22.09
C ALA A 435 13.41 7.82 22.02
N ALA A 436 13.43 6.85 21.11
CA ALA A 436 12.41 5.81 21.01
C ALA A 436 12.50 4.76 22.14
N GLU A 437 13.71 4.35 22.52
CA GLU A 437 13.95 3.40 23.59
C GLU A 437 13.53 3.97 24.95
N SER A 438 13.84 5.24 25.23
CA SER A 438 13.38 5.92 26.45
C SER A 438 11.85 6.04 26.52
N LYS A 439 11.17 6.26 25.38
CA LYS A 439 9.69 6.21 25.31
C LYS A 439 9.12 4.80 25.48
N LYS A 440 9.82 3.75 25.02
CA LYS A 440 9.44 2.34 25.27
C LYS A 440 9.56 2.00 26.76
N GLU A 441 10.63 2.42 27.43
CA GLU A 441 10.83 2.16 28.87
C GLU A 441 9.78 2.84 29.74
N THR A 442 9.42 4.08 29.42
CA THR A 442 8.36 4.82 30.16
C THR A 442 7.01 4.16 29.97
N ASN A 443 6.64 3.75 28.75
CA ASN A 443 5.40 3.03 28.48
C ASN A 443 5.36 1.63 29.14
N LEU A 444 6.49 0.91 29.19
CA LEU A 444 6.61 -0.37 29.90
C LEU A 444 6.45 -0.22 31.42
N LYS A 445 6.99 0.86 32.01
CA LYS A 445 6.79 1.18 33.44
C LYS A 445 5.32 1.48 33.74
N VAL A 446 4.67 2.31 32.93
CA VAL A 446 3.23 2.63 33.07
C VAL A 446 2.35 1.39 32.91
N LYS A 447 2.67 0.48 31.98
CA LYS A 447 1.93 -0.78 31.79
C LYS A 447 2.13 -1.76 32.96
N LYS A 448 3.33 -1.81 33.55
CA LYS A 448 3.60 -2.60 34.77
C LYS A 448 2.85 -2.06 35.99
N GLU A 449 2.79 -0.74 36.17
CA GLU A 449 2.03 -0.12 37.26
C GLU A 449 0.53 -0.35 37.13
N ARG A 450 -0.03 -0.23 35.92
CA ARG A 450 -1.45 -0.56 35.65
C ARG A 450 -1.75 -2.03 35.94
N ASN A 451 -0.90 -2.97 35.51
CA ASN A 451 -1.08 -4.39 35.79
C ASN A 451 -0.94 -4.74 37.28
N MET A 452 -0.11 -4.02 38.04
CA MET A 452 -0.04 -4.17 39.50
C MET A 452 -1.29 -3.63 40.19
N LYS A 453 -1.85 -2.51 39.74
CA LYS A 453 -3.14 -1.99 40.26
C LYS A 453 -4.29 -2.96 40.00
N VAL A 454 -4.43 -3.48 38.78
CA VAL A 454 -5.49 -4.45 38.44
C VAL A 454 -5.33 -5.76 39.21
N LYS A 455 -4.09 -6.22 39.46
CA LYS A 455 -3.85 -7.39 40.32
C LYS A 455 -4.21 -7.11 41.77
N LYS A 456 -3.97 -5.90 42.28
CA LYS A 456 -4.31 -5.51 43.64
C LYS A 456 -5.83 -5.43 43.82
N GLU A 457 -6.53 -4.77 42.89
CA GLU A 457 -8.00 -4.69 42.87
C GLU A 457 -8.65 -6.09 42.80
N ARG A 458 -8.12 -7.00 41.98
CA ARG A 458 -8.58 -8.41 41.96
C ARG A 458 -8.30 -9.18 43.25
N ILE A 459 -7.20 -8.90 43.95
CA ILE A 459 -6.90 -9.53 45.23
C ILE A 459 -7.85 -8.98 46.30
N ASP A 460 -8.12 -7.68 46.28
CA ASP A 460 -9.03 -7.02 47.22
C ASP A 460 -10.49 -7.50 47.00
N GLU A 461 -10.95 -7.67 45.75
CA GLU A 461 -12.27 -8.28 45.42
C GLU A 461 -12.39 -9.76 45.86
N VAL A 462 -11.30 -10.52 45.84
CA VAL A 462 -11.28 -11.92 46.29
C VAL A 462 -11.30 -12.01 47.82
N ILE A 463 -10.70 -11.04 48.50
CA ILE A 463 -10.73 -10.94 49.97
C ILE A 463 -12.13 -10.53 50.45
N GLU A 464 -12.80 -9.60 49.76
CA GLU A 464 -14.17 -9.16 50.10
C GLU A 464 -15.24 -10.26 49.86
N ASN A 465 -15.02 -11.18 48.93
CA ASN A 465 -15.96 -12.26 48.60
C ASN A 465 -15.67 -13.62 49.28
N CYS A 466 -14.76 -13.67 50.27
CA CYS A 466 -14.46 -14.90 51.00
C CYS A 466 -15.60 -15.29 51.98
N PRO A 467 -16.07 -16.55 51.99
CA PRO A 467 -17.03 -17.01 52.99
C PRO A 467 -16.45 -16.97 54.41
N SER A 468 -17.25 -16.57 55.39
CA SER A 468 -16.89 -16.37 56.81
C SER A 468 -16.33 -17.60 57.56
N SER A 469 -16.18 -18.73 56.87
CA SER A 469 -15.56 -19.96 57.37
C SER A 469 -14.03 -20.01 57.19
N ILE A 470 -13.43 -19.14 56.36
CA ILE A 470 -11.98 -19.12 56.09
C ILE A 470 -11.21 -18.19 57.05
N ASP A 471 -11.84 -17.12 57.56
CA ASP A 471 -11.22 -16.19 58.52
C ASP A 471 -10.79 -16.87 59.83
N ARG A 472 -11.55 -17.89 60.26
CA ARG A 472 -11.19 -18.70 61.45
C ARG A 472 -9.97 -19.61 61.21
N MET A 473 -9.68 -19.97 59.97
CA MET A 473 -8.49 -20.77 59.63
C MET A 473 -7.23 -19.90 59.60
N ILE A 474 -7.31 -18.66 59.10
CA ILE A 474 -6.16 -17.75 59.01
C ILE A 474 -5.67 -17.30 60.40
N GLN A 475 -6.58 -17.13 61.36
CA GLN A 475 -6.21 -16.80 62.75
C GLN A 475 -5.54 -17.96 63.52
N SER A 476 -5.55 -19.18 62.99
CA SER A 476 -4.96 -20.37 63.63
C SER A 476 -3.51 -20.68 63.20
N ILE A 477 -2.94 -19.90 62.29
CA ILE A 477 -1.58 -20.12 61.79
C ILE A 477 -0.56 -19.51 62.77
N PRO A 478 0.37 -20.29 63.36
CA PRO A 478 1.37 -19.75 64.27
C PRO A 478 2.37 -18.86 63.52
N LYS A 479 2.54 -17.61 63.99
CA LYS A 479 3.54 -16.67 63.49
C LYS A 479 4.95 -17.29 63.55
N LYS A 480 5.53 -17.63 62.39
CA LYS A 480 6.95 -18.01 62.31
C LYS A 480 7.82 -16.83 62.73
N ARG A 481 8.66 -17.07 63.75
CA ARG A 481 9.69 -16.16 64.25
C ARG A 481 10.59 -15.67 63.10
N GLY A 482 10.86 -14.37 63.08
CA GLY A 482 11.69 -13.71 62.08
C GLY A 482 13.09 -14.31 61.97
N ARG A 483 13.58 -14.43 60.73
CA ARG A 483 15.00 -14.70 60.45
C ARG A 483 15.78 -13.37 60.59
N PRO A 484 16.99 -13.39 61.17
CA PRO A 484 17.82 -12.19 61.26
C PRO A 484 18.39 -11.79 59.88
N PRO A 485 18.75 -10.51 59.69
CA PRO A 485 19.22 -10.01 58.40
C PRO A 485 20.61 -10.54 58.06
N LYS A 486 20.81 -10.97 56.80
CA LYS A 486 22.14 -11.29 56.25
C LYS A 486 22.93 -9.99 55.99
N PRO A 487 24.26 -9.99 56.19
CA PRO A 487 25.09 -8.80 56.00
C PRO A 487 25.26 -8.45 54.52
N LYS A 488 25.30 -7.14 54.24
CA LYS A 488 25.64 -6.56 52.94
C LYS A 488 27.13 -6.79 52.65
N THR A 489 27.44 -7.56 51.62
CA THR A 489 28.77 -7.54 50.99
C THR A 489 28.84 -6.34 50.04
N LYS A 490 29.78 -5.43 50.32
CA LYS A 490 30.23 -4.40 49.39
C LYS A 490 31.11 -5.06 48.32
N GLN A 491 30.82 -4.78 47.05
CA GLN A 491 31.79 -4.38 46.03
C GLN A 491 31.03 -3.66 44.92
#